data_AF-A0A838NY14-F1
#
_entry.id   AF-A0A838NY14-F1
#
_cell.length_a   1.000
_cell.length_b   1.000
_cell.length_c   1.000
_cell.angle_alpha   90.00
_cell.angle_beta   90.00
_cell.angle_gamma   90.00
#
_symmetry.space_group_name_H-M   'P 1'
#
loop_
_entity.id
_entity.type
_entity.pdbx_description
1 polymer ?
#
loop_
_entity_poly.entity_id
_entity_poly.type
_entity_poly.pdbx_seq_one_letter_code
_entity_poly.pdbx_strand_id
1 'polypeptide(L)'
;MNKSTMFDRLNQELEAFGKKAQAALDEGKLQIELLRLRRRQDNTARDLGFLVYRRERGEEAEPRRVDALMLRLDDLKQELTRLEQQIAEARRQRAPAETAGVATAEPQAGPAEL
;
A
#
# COMPACT_ATOMS: atom_id res chain seq x y z
N MET A 1 30.06 18.64 29.32
CA MET A 1 29.11 18.15 28.30
C MET A 1 29.47 16.71 27.97
N ASN A 2 28.62 15.77 28.37
CA ASN A 2 28.95 14.35 28.48
C ASN A 2 28.93 13.67 27.12
N LYS A 3 30.04 13.03 26.72
CA LYS A 3 30.13 12.27 25.45
C LYS A 3 29.05 11.18 25.34
N SER A 4 28.57 10.62 26.46
CA SER A 4 27.51 9.62 26.50
C SER A 4 26.24 10.08 25.78
N THR A 5 25.77 11.31 26.02
CA THR A 5 24.48 11.77 25.48
C THR A 5 24.47 11.92 23.97
N MET A 6 25.63 12.16 23.34
CA MET A 6 25.76 12.22 21.88
C MET A 6 25.73 10.82 21.25
N PHE A 7 26.40 9.85 21.87
CA PHE A 7 26.36 8.46 21.42
C PHE A 7 24.99 7.80 21.64
N ASP A 8 24.34 8.10 22.77
CA ASP A 8 23.00 7.60 23.08
C ASP A 8 21.96 8.12 22.09
N ARG A 9 22.05 9.40 21.71
CA ARG A 9 21.20 9.99 20.67
C ARG A 9 21.45 9.35 19.30
N LEU A 10 22.71 9.14 18.92
CA LEU A 10 23.06 8.47 17.67
C LEU A 10 22.48 7.04 17.61
N ASN A 11 22.59 6.27 18.69
CA ASN A 11 22.01 4.93 18.77
C ASN A 11 20.48 4.94 18.62
N GLN A 12 19.80 5.88 19.26
CA GLN A 12 18.34 6.04 19.11
C GLN A 12 17.94 6.39 17.67
N GLU A 13 18.67 7.28 17.01
CA GLU A 13 18.42 7.66 15.61
C GLU A 13 18.66 6.48 14.66
N LEU A 14 19.71 5.68 14.88
CA LEU A 14 19.98 4.46 14.11
C LEU A 14 18.89 3.40 14.30
N GLU A 15 18.42 3.18 15.53
CA GLU A 15 17.33 2.24 15.81
C GLU A 15 16.01 2.70 15.14
N ALA A 16 15.70 3.99 15.22
CA ALA A 16 14.54 4.58 14.56
C ALA A 16 14.64 4.47 13.03
N PHE A 17 15.82 4.69 12.46
CA PHE A 17 16.08 4.48 11.04
C PHE A 17 15.88 3.01 10.64
N GLY A 18 16.44 2.07 11.40
CA GLY A 18 16.29 0.64 11.15
C GLY A 18 14.83 0.18 11.13
N LYS A 19 14.03 0.62 12.11
CA LYS A 19 12.59 0.35 12.18
C LYS A 19 11.84 0.91 10.97
N LYS A 20 12.15 2.15 10.55
CA LYS A 20 11.54 2.79 9.36
C LYS A 20 11.93 2.08 8.07
N ALA A 21 13.19 1.69 7.93
CA ALA A 21 13.68 0.95 6.76
C ALA A 21 13.01 -0.42 6.64
N GLN A 22 12.90 -1.16 7.75
CA GLN A 22 12.22 -2.45 7.78
C GLN A 22 10.75 -2.32 7.36
N ALA A 23 10.03 -1.35 7.93
CA ALA A 23 8.63 -1.09 7.58
C ALA A 23 8.45 -0.74 6.09
N ALA A 24 9.37 0.06 5.52
CA ALA A 24 9.33 0.40 4.10
C ALA A 24 9.61 -0.81 3.19
N LEU A 25 10.54 -1.70 3.59
CA LEU A 25 10.82 -2.93 2.87
C LEU A 25 9.61 -3.87 2.87
N ASP A 26 8.94 -3.99 4.02
CA ASP A 26 7.76 -4.84 4.15
C ASP A 26 6.57 -4.30 3.34
N GLU A 27 6.33 -2.98 3.33
CA GLU A 27 5.37 -2.36 2.39
C GLU A 27 5.75 -2.64 0.93
N GLY A 28 7.05 -2.53 0.59
CA GLY A 28 7.55 -2.80 -0.76
C GLY A 28 7.23 -4.23 -1.23
N LYS A 29 7.32 -5.22 -0.35
CA LYS A 29 6.93 -6.61 -0.66
C LYS A 29 5.44 -6.71 -0.99
N LEU A 30 4.59 -6.08 -0.17
CA LEU A 30 3.13 -6.06 -0.41
C LEU A 30 2.78 -5.38 -1.74
N GLN A 31 3.47 -4.29 -2.10
CA GLN A 31 3.26 -3.61 -3.39
C GLN A 31 3.64 -4.49 -4.58
N ILE A 32 4.73 -5.25 -4.48
CA ILE A 32 5.14 -6.20 -5.53
C ILE A 32 4.10 -7.30 -5.69
N GLU A 33 3.56 -7.81 -4.58
CA GLU A 33 2.50 -8.81 -4.60
C GLU A 33 1.21 -8.27 -5.22
N LEU A 34 0.85 -7.02 -4.90
CA LEU A 34 -0.30 -6.33 -5.49
C LEU A 34 -0.16 -6.23 -7.01
N LEU A 35 1.02 -5.84 -7.50
CA LEU A 35 1.30 -5.79 -8.92
C LEU A 35 1.16 -7.17 -9.60
N ARG A 36 1.64 -8.23 -8.93
CA ARG A 36 1.52 -9.60 -9.44
C ARG A 36 0.06 -10.06 -9.51
N LEU A 37 -0.74 -9.78 -8.49
CA LEU A 37 -2.16 -10.12 -8.48
C LEU A 37 -2.94 -9.35 -9.55
N ARG A 38 -2.69 -8.04 -9.71
CA ARG A 38 -3.32 -7.25 -10.78
C ARG A 38 -3.02 -7.80 -12.16
N ARG A 39 -1.76 -8.15 -12.45
CA ARG A 39 -1.40 -8.82 -13.72
C ARG A 39 -2.14 -10.14 -13.93
N ARG A 40 -2.31 -10.95 -12.88
CA ARG A 40 -3.08 -12.20 -12.97
C ARG A 40 -4.56 -11.93 -13.26
N GLN A 41 -5.15 -10.92 -12.62
CA GLN A 41 -6.53 -10.49 -12.88
C GLN A 41 -6.70 -10.03 -14.33
N ASP A 42 -5.84 -9.14 -14.82
CA ASP A 42 -5.88 -8.60 -16.18
C ASP A 42 -5.76 -9.72 -17.23
N ASN A 43 -4.85 -10.67 -17.01
CA ASN A 43 -4.68 -11.81 -17.92
C ASN A 43 -5.91 -12.72 -17.90
N THR A 44 -6.47 -13.02 -16.73
CA THR A 44 -7.67 -13.86 -16.60
C THR A 44 -8.88 -13.19 -17.26
N ALA A 45 -9.04 -11.87 -17.08
CA ALA A 45 -10.09 -11.09 -17.70
C ALA A 45 -9.94 -11.05 -19.24
N ARG A 46 -8.71 -10.90 -19.73
CA ARG A 46 -8.41 -10.97 -21.17
C ARG A 46 -8.79 -12.32 -21.76
N ASP A 47 -8.39 -13.42 -21.11
CA ASP A 47 -8.68 -14.78 -21.57
C ASP A 47 -10.19 -15.06 -21.60
N LEU A 48 -10.91 -14.60 -20.57
CA LEU A 48 -12.37 -14.68 -20.53
C LEU A 48 -13.00 -13.87 -21.66
N GLY A 49 -12.54 -12.63 -21.88
CA GLY A 49 -13.03 -11.77 -22.95
C GLY A 49 -12.86 -12.40 -24.34
N PHE A 50 -11.72 -13.06 -24.59
CA PHE A 50 -11.51 -13.79 -25.85
C PHE A 50 -12.44 -14.99 -26.01
N LEU A 51 -12.72 -15.73 -24.94
CA LEU A 51 -13.68 -16.85 -24.99
C LEU A 51 -15.10 -16.38 -25.29
N VAL A 52 -15.55 -15.31 -24.63
CA VAL A 52 -16.86 -14.71 -24.89
C VAL A 52 -16.94 -14.17 -26.31
N TYR A 53 -15.92 -13.45 -26.77
CA TYR A 53 -15.84 -12.98 -28.15
C TYR A 53 -16.01 -14.12 -29.17
N ARG A 54 -15.28 -15.22 -29.02
CA ARG A 54 -15.40 -16.39 -29.89
C ARG A 54 -16.82 -16.97 -29.89
N ARG A 55 -17.42 -17.12 -28.71
CA ARG A 55 -18.80 -17.60 -28.55
C ARG A 55 -19.79 -16.75 -29.34
N GLU A 56 -19.70 -15.42 -29.24
CA GLU A 56 -20.59 -14.50 -29.94
C GLU A 56 -20.37 -14.48 -31.47
N ARG A 57 -19.22 -14.97 -31.93
CA ARG A 57 -18.93 -15.20 -33.36
C ARG A 57 -19.41 -16.55 -33.88
N GLY A 58 -20.03 -17.37 -33.02
CA GLY A 58 -20.47 -18.73 -33.35
C GLY A 58 -19.32 -19.74 -33.38
N GLU A 59 -18.14 -19.37 -32.89
CA GLU A 59 -17.03 -20.31 -32.71
C GLU A 59 -17.26 -21.15 -31.45
N GLU A 60 -16.73 -22.37 -31.45
CA GLU A 60 -16.85 -23.27 -30.31
C GLU A 60 -16.06 -22.71 -29.11
N ALA A 61 -16.79 -22.37 -28.05
CA ALA A 61 -16.23 -21.94 -26.77
C ALA A 61 -16.65 -22.93 -25.69
N GLU A 62 -15.69 -23.53 -25.00
CA GLU A 62 -15.94 -24.49 -23.93
C GLU A 62 -16.62 -23.79 -22.73
N PRO A 63 -17.91 -24.08 -22.42
CA PRO A 63 -18.64 -23.34 -21.39
C PRO A 63 -18.01 -23.50 -20.00
N ARG A 64 -17.49 -24.69 -19.69
CA ARG A 64 -16.80 -24.96 -18.42
C ARG A 64 -15.59 -24.07 -18.21
N ARG A 65 -14.91 -23.68 -19.30
CA ARG A 65 -13.74 -22.80 -19.23
C ARG A 65 -14.14 -21.36 -18.91
N VAL A 66 -15.31 -20.91 -19.40
CA VAL A 66 -15.89 -19.60 -19.05
C VAL A 66 -16.20 -19.56 -17.56
N ASP A 67 -16.90 -20.58 -17.05
CA ASP A 67 -17.26 -20.66 -15.62
C ASP A 67 -16.02 -20.68 -14.72
N ALA A 68 -15.00 -21.45 -15.09
CA ALA A 68 -13.75 -21.53 -14.34
C ALA A 68 -13.00 -20.17 -14.30
N LEU A 69 -13.00 -19.41 -15.39
CA LEU A 69 -12.36 -18.09 -15.44
C LEU A 69 -13.15 -17.05 -14.65
N MET A 70 -14.48 -17.12 -14.65
CA MET A 70 -15.34 -16.28 -13.82
C MET A 70 -15.05 -16.50 -12.33
N LEU A 71 -15.07 -17.76 -11.87
CA LEU A 71 -14.72 -18.11 -10.48
C LEU A 71 -13.32 -17.61 -10.11
N ARG A 72 -12.34 -17.80 -11.00
CA ARG A 72 -10.98 -17.33 -10.76
C ARG A 72 -10.89 -15.80 -10.66
N LEU A 73 -11.69 -15.05 -11.40
CA LEU A 73 -11.75 -13.60 -11.28
C LEU A 73 -12.33 -13.17 -9.93
N ASP A 74 -13.36 -13.87 -9.44
CA ASP A 74 -13.94 -13.61 -8.12
C ASP A 74 -12.90 -13.85 -7.01
N ASP A 75 -12.18 -14.96 -7.07
CA ASP A 75 -11.09 -15.27 -6.13
C ASP A 75 -10.00 -14.18 -6.15
N LEU A 76 -9.52 -13.82 -7.35
CA LEU A 76 -8.50 -12.77 -7.51
C LEU A 76 -8.98 -11.41 -6.98
N LYS A 77 -10.27 -11.08 -7.14
CA LYS A 77 -10.86 -9.86 -6.60
C LYS A 77 -10.89 -9.87 -5.07
N GLN A 78 -11.19 -11.00 -4.46
CA GLN A 78 -11.14 -11.14 -3.00
C GLN A 78 -9.72 -11.02 -2.47
N GLU A 79 -8.75 -11.69 -3.11
CA GLU A 79 -7.32 -11.60 -2.75
C GLU A 79 -6.79 -10.18 -2.87
N LEU A 80 -7.09 -9.48 -3.98
CA LEU A 80 -6.72 -8.08 -4.18
C LEU A 80 -7.29 -7.18 -3.07
N THR A 81 -8.57 -7.35 -2.75
CA THR A 81 -9.24 -6.55 -1.71
C THR A 81 -8.54 -6.74 -0.35
N ARG A 82 -8.22 -7.98 0.01
CA ARG A 82 -7.51 -8.29 1.26
C ARG A 82 -6.11 -7.67 1.28
N LEU A 83 -5.36 -7.77 0.18
CA LEU A 83 -4.01 -7.23 0.10
C LEU A 83 -4.00 -5.69 0.12
N GLU A 84 -4.95 -5.04 -0.55
CA GLU A 84 -5.11 -3.59 -0.50
C GLU A 84 -5.42 -3.10 0.92
N GLN A 85 -6.21 -3.85 1.69
CA GLN A 85 -6.45 -3.58 3.11
C GLN A 85 -5.18 -3.72 3.95
N GLN A 86 -4.37 -4.76 3.72
CA GLN A 86 -3.09 -4.95 4.42
C GLN A 86 -2.11 -3.81 4.14
N ILE A 87 -2.02 -3.34 2.89
CA ILE A 87 -1.21 -2.18 2.51
C ILE A 87 -1.71 -0.91 3.20
N ALA A 88 -3.03 -0.68 3.20
CA ALA A 88 -3.62 0.48 3.85
C ALA A 88 -3.32 0.48 5.37
N GLU A 89 -3.40 -0.69 6.00
CA GLU A 89 -3.09 -0.88 7.42
C GLU A 89 -1.60 -0.65 7.71
N ALA A 90 -0.69 -1.21 6.91
CA ALA A 90 0.75 -0.99 7.03
C ALA A 90 1.11 0.51 6.91
N ARG A 91 0.43 1.24 6.01
CA ARG A 91 0.58 2.70 5.88
C ARG A 91 0.08 3.47 7.09
N ARG A 92 -1.06 3.08 7.66
CA ARG A 92 -1.59 3.68 8.89
C ARG A 92 -0.64 3.48 10.07
N GLN A 93 -0.11 2.28 10.23
CA GLN A 93 0.85 1.96 11.29
C GLN A 93 2.16 2.75 11.17
N ARG A 94 2.55 3.13 9.95
CA ARG A 94 3.70 4.01 9.69
C ARG A 94 3.41 5.48 9.98
N ALA A 95 2.16 5.90 9.99
CA ALA A 95 1.75 7.27 10.26
C ALA A 95 1.40 7.48 11.75
N PRO A 96 2.37 7.84 12.60
CA PRO A 96 2.06 8.68 13.77
C PRO A 96 2.94 9.94 13.87
N ALA A 97 2.28 11.08 14.16
CA ALA A 97 2.79 12.37 14.63
C ALA A 97 3.40 13.41 13.64
N GLU A 98 2.80 13.64 12.47
CA GLU A 98 3.05 14.89 11.70
C GLU A 98 2.03 16.02 11.98
N THR A 99 0.97 15.77 12.77
CA THR A 99 -0.08 16.77 13.06
C THR A 99 0.03 17.47 14.43
N ALA A 100 1.15 17.34 15.14
CA ALA A 100 1.39 18.04 16.41
C ALA A 100 2.53 19.07 16.33
N GLY A 101 2.72 19.70 15.15
CA GLY A 101 3.80 20.65 14.90
C GLY A 101 3.37 21.99 14.28
N VAL A 102 2.07 22.30 14.24
CA VAL A 102 1.59 23.62 13.81
C VAL A 102 0.72 24.22 14.91
N ALA A 103 1.34 24.53 16.05
CA ALA A 103 0.73 25.35 17.09
C ALA A 103 1.48 26.68 17.17
N THR A 104 0.81 27.72 16.64
CA THR A 104 0.88 29.14 17.04
C THR A 104 2.24 29.84 16.95
N ALA A 105 2.52 30.46 15.80
CA ALA A 105 3.27 31.70 15.76
C ALA A 105 2.36 32.82 16.29
N GLU A 106 2.50 33.13 17.57
CA GLU A 106 1.88 34.27 18.23
C GLU A 106 2.50 35.57 17.68
N PRO A 107 1.73 36.54 17.16
CA PRO A 107 2.28 37.83 16.77
C PRO A 107 2.52 38.66 18.03
N GLN A 108 3.79 38.92 18.35
CA GLN A 108 4.19 39.86 19.39
C GLN A 108 3.69 41.27 19.02
N ALA A 109 2.61 41.72 19.68
CA ALA A 109 2.26 43.14 19.73
C ALA A 109 3.14 43.81 20.79
N GLY A 110 4.04 44.69 20.35
CA GLY A 110 4.92 45.48 21.22
C GLY A 110 4.13 46.46 22.11
N PRO A 111 4.69 46.88 23.26
CA PRO A 111 3.99 47.73 24.21
C PRO A 111 3.80 49.15 23.65
N ALA A 112 2.59 49.67 23.83
CA ALA A 112 2.30 51.09 23.65
C ALA A 112 2.96 51.87 24.79
N GLU A 113 3.92 52.73 24.46
CA GLU A 113 4.40 53.78 25.36
C GLU A 113 3.42 54.97 25.34
N LEU A 114 3.27 55.55 26.54
CA LEU A 114 2.35 56.60 26.97
C LEU A 114 2.73 57.99 26.44
#